data_AF-A0A2Z5R318-F1
#
_entry.id   AF-A0A2Z5R318-F1
#
_cell.length_a   1.000
_cell.length_b   1.000
_cell.length_c   1.000
_cell.angle_alpha   90.00
_cell.angle_beta   90.00
_cell.angle_gamma   90.00
#
_symmetry.space_group_name_H-M   'P 1'
#
loop_
_entity.id
_entity.type
_entity.pdbx_description
1 polymer ?
#
loop_
_entity_poly.entity_id
_entity_poly.type
_entity_poly.pdbx_seq_one_letter_code
_entity_poly.pdbx_strand_id
1 'polypeptide(L)'
;MTAQGGDYTKEVHPKLRESGWEGLWIDAASALRMNDDAIIVLDPINRDVIDRGLESGVKDFIGGNCTVSCLLMGLGGLFKQGLVEWTTSMTYQAASGGGARHMREVLGQFRDLGNEVSAELNDPAAAILEIDRKVLAKQRSGELDTAQFGVPLSGSLIPWIDSDLGNGQSREEWKSDAETNKFWVLRAITV
;
A
#
# COMPACT_ATOMS: atom_id res chain seq x y z
N MET A 1 9.80 -9.20 -15.37
CA MET A 1 9.18 -8.87 -14.07
C MET A 1 9.99 -7.77 -13.41
N THR A 2 9.34 -6.76 -12.85
CA THR A 2 9.99 -5.65 -12.13
C THR A 2 9.32 -5.39 -10.78
N ALA A 3 10.13 -4.96 -9.81
CA ALA A 3 9.71 -4.44 -8.51
C ALA A 3 10.45 -3.13 -8.19
N GLN A 4 10.94 -2.44 -9.22
CA GLN A 4 11.80 -1.26 -9.07
C GLN A 4 11.03 0.00 -8.66
N GLY A 5 9.73 0.07 -9.00
CA GLY A 5 8.85 1.18 -8.66
C GLY A 5 8.20 1.86 -9.87
N GLY A 6 7.30 2.80 -9.58
CA GLY A 6 6.49 3.47 -10.61
C GLY A 6 7.30 4.36 -11.55
N ASP A 7 8.34 5.02 -11.06
CA ASP A 7 9.14 5.93 -11.88
C ASP A 7 9.94 5.18 -12.96
N TYR A 8 10.56 4.06 -12.58
CA TYR A 8 11.21 3.15 -13.54
C TYR A 8 10.22 2.69 -14.62
N THR A 9 9.00 2.32 -14.20
CA THR A 9 7.97 1.84 -15.12
C THR A 9 7.55 2.93 -16.10
N LYS A 10 7.26 4.14 -15.61
CA LYS A 10 6.88 5.29 -16.46
C LYS A 10 8.00 5.68 -17.43
N GLU A 11 9.26 5.48 -17.06
CA GLU A 11 10.40 5.81 -17.92
C GLU A 11 10.67 4.73 -18.98
N VAL A 12 10.62 3.45 -18.59
CA VAL A 12 11.15 2.34 -19.39
C VAL A 12 10.06 1.63 -20.19
N HIS A 13 8.89 1.39 -19.60
CA HIS A 13 7.83 0.60 -20.25
C HIS A 13 7.37 1.21 -21.58
N PRO A 14 7.08 2.52 -21.70
CA PRO A 14 6.66 3.11 -22.97
C PRO A 14 7.71 2.94 -24.07
N LYS A 15 8.98 3.25 -23.77
CA LYS A 15 10.10 3.12 -24.72
C LYS A 15 10.30 1.67 -25.18
N LEU A 16 10.13 0.71 -24.27
CA LEU A 16 10.25 -0.70 -24.58
C LEU A 16 9.12 -1.16 -25.51
N ARG A 17 7.87 -0.75 -25.24
CA ARG A 17 6.72 -1.03 -26.12
C ARG A 17 6.89 -0.38 -27.50
N GLU A 18 7.33 0.88 -27.56
CA GLU A 18 7.61 1.60 -28.81
C GLU A 18 8.69 0.94 -29.68
N SER A 19 9.61 0.18 -29.08
CA SER A 19 10.62 -0.60 -29.81
C SER A 19 10.07 -1.85 -30.52
N GLY A 20 8.77 -2.15 -30.35
CA GLY A 20 8.11 -3.35 -30.88
C GLY A 20 8.24 -4.57 -29.98
N TRP A 21 8.52 -4.38 -28.69
CA TRP A 21 8.64 -5.50 -27.75
C TRP A 21 7.26 -6.02 -27.32
N GLU A 22 6.99 -7.28 -27.68
CA GLU A 22 5.71 -7.97 -27.47
C GLU A 22 5.70 -8.94 -26.26
N GLY A 23 6.71 -8.85 -25.40
CA GLY A 23 6.83 -9.73 -24.23
C GLY A 23 5.87 -9.37 -23.09
N LEU A 24 5.78 -10.26 -22.10
CA LEU A 24 4.98 -10.03 -20.90
C LEU A 24 5.67 -9.07 -19.93
N TRP A 25 5.02 -7.97 -19.59
CA TRP A 25 5.42 -7.06 -18.53
C TRP A 25 4.68 -7.43 -17.25
N ILE A 26 5.42 -7.86 -16.23
CA ILE A 26 4.88 -8.18 -14.91
C ILE A 26 5.46 -7.19 -13.92
N ASP A 27 4.60 -6.50 -13.18
CA ASP A 27 5.00 -5.33 -12.39
C ASP A 27 4.30 -5.27 -11.03
N ALA A 28 5.04 -4.90 -9.99
CA ALA A 28 4.48 -4.62 -8.67
C ALA A 28 4.01 -3.16 -8.52
N ALA A 29 4.49 -2.24 -9.36
CA ALA A 29 4.19 -0.82 -9.29
C ALA A 29 2.77 -0.50 -9.76
N SER A 30 2.20 0.58 -9.21
CA SER A 30 0.83 1.00 -9.55
C SER A 30 0.69 1.67 -10.92
N ALA A 31 1.80 1.95 -11.62
CA ALA A 31 1.85 2.86 -12.76
C ALA A 31 0.91 2.47 -13.91
N LEU A 32 0.74 1.17 -14.16
CA LEU A 32 -0.03 0.64 -15.29
C LEU A 32 -1.36 0.01 -14.86
N ARG A 33 -1.69 -0.04 -13.56
CA ARG A 33 -2.85 -0.78 -13.03
C ARG A 33 -4.16 -0.41 -13.70
N MET A 34 -4.33 0.87 -14.03
CA MET A 34 -5.58 1.40 -14.56
C MET A 34 -5.61 1.50 -16.08
N ASN A 35 -4.53 1.16 -16.79
CA ASN A 35 -4.52 1.13 -18.25
C ASN A 35 -5.49 0.06 -18.78
N ASP A 36 -6.23 0.36 -19.85
CA ASP A 36 -7.28 -0.52 -20.40
C ASP A 36 -6.72 -1.86 -20.90
N ASP A 37 -5.47 -1.82 -21.34
CA ASP A 37 -4.64 -2.89 -21.90
C ASP A 37 -3.82 -3.65 -20.84
N ALA A 38 -4.06 -3.38 -19.56
CA ALA A 38 -3.43 -4.06 -18.43
C ALA A 38 -4.45 -4.79 -17.51
N ILE A 39 -4.07 -5.97 -17.04
CA ILE A 39 -4.82 -6.76 -16.07
C ILE A 39 -4.19 -6.64 -14.69
N ILE A 40 -5.00 -6.30 -13.68
CA ILE A 40 -4.57 -6.41 -12.29
C ILE A 40 -4.66 -7.88 -11.88
N VAL A 41 -3.56 -8.46 -11.39
CA VAL A 41 -3.46 -9.89 -11.08
C VAL A 41 -3.67 -10.19 -9.60
N LEU A 42 -4.58 -11.13 -9.32
CA LEU A 42 -4.76 -11.77 -8.02
C LEU A 42 -5.40 -13.14 -8.27
N ASP A 43 -4.62 -14.12 -8.72
CA ASP A 43 -5.15 -15.35 -9.32
C ASP A 43 -6.13 -16.16 -8.44
N PRO A 44 -6.04 -16.24 -7.10
CA PRO A 44 -7.07 -16.90 -6.30
C PRO A 44 -8.45 -16.24 -6.45
N ILE A 45 -8.47 -14.97 -6.85
CA ILE A 45 -9.66 -14.14 -7.01
C ILE A 45 -10.10 -14.05 -8.46
N ASN A 46 -9.20 -13.74 -9.39
CA ASN A 46 -9.56 -13.45 -10.79
C ASN A 46 -8.81 -14.32 -11.82
N ARG A 47 -8.49 -15.58 -11.51
CA ARG A 47 -7.82 -16.50 -12.46
C ARG A 47 -8.47 -16.53 -13.84
N ASP A 48 -9.80 -16.58 -13.90
CA ASP A 48 -10.54 -16.62 -15.15
C ASP A 48 -10.30 -15.39 -16.03
N VAL A 49 -10.10 -14.23 -15.41
CA VAL A 49 -9.78 -12.96 -16.08
C VAL A 49 -8.35 -12.99 -16.65
N ILE A 50 -7.39 -13.53 -15.87
CA ILE A 50 -5.99 -13.66 -16.28
C ILE A 50 -5.86 -14.61 -17.48
N ASP A 51 -6.50 -15.78 -17.41
CA ASP A 51 -6.44 -16.78 -18.48
C ASP A 51 -7.05 -16.22 -19.79
N ARG A 52 -8.22 -15.56 -19.72
CA ARG A 52 -8.82 -14.88 -20.90
C ARG A 52 -7.91 -13.77 -21.45
N GLY A 53 -7.23 -13.02 -20.59
CA GLY A 53 -6.28 -11.99 -20.99
C GLY A 53 -5.08 -12.56 -21.75
N LEU A 54 -4.53 -13.67 -21.28
CA LEU A 54 -3.44 -14.36 -21.96
C LEU A 54 -3.89 -14.86 -23.34
N GLU A 55 -5.09 -15.43 -23.45
CA GLU A 55 -5.67 -15.91 -24.71
C GLU A 55 -5.95 -14.76 -25.70
N SER A 56 -6.38 -13.59 -25.21
CA SER A 56 -6.64 -12.40 -26.03
C SER A 56 -5.41 -11.57 -26.35
N GLY A 57 -4.24 -11.97 -25.84
CA GLY A 57 -2.96 -11.34 -26.16
C GLY A 57 -2.55 -10.17 -25.26
N VAL A 58 -3.22 -9.96 -24.11
CA VAL A 58 -2.79 -8.98 -23.09
C VAL A 58 -1.35 -9.24 -22.68
N LYS A 59 -0.56 -8.16 -22.56
CA LYS A 59 0.87 -8.24 -22.26
C LYS A 59 1.27 -7.64 -20.91
N ASP A 60 0.40 -6.86 -20.29
CA ASP A 60 0.68 -6.15 -19.04
C ASP A 60 -0.13 -6.75 -17.89
N PHE A 61 0.58 -7.32 -16.91
CA PHE A 61 0.00 -8.01 -15.75
C PHE A 61 0.57 -7.38 -14.47
N ILE A 62 -0.28 -6.65 -13.74
CA ILE A 62 0.16 -5.72 -12.70
C ILE A 62 -0.37 -6.19 -11.35
N GLY A 63 0.49 -6.31 -10.34
CA GLY A 63 0.08 -6.61 -8.98
C GLY A 63 -0.79 -5.49 -8.42
N GLY A 64 -1.89 -5.85 -7.76
CA GLY A 64 -2.80 -4.89 -7.11
C GLY A 64 -2.17 -4.18 -5.91
N ASN A 65 -2.88 -3.19 -5.39
CA ASN A 65 -2.59 -2.55 -4.13
C ASN A 65 -2.62 -3.60 -2.99
N CYS A 66 -1.72 -3.45 -2.01
CA CYS A 66 -1.60 -4.39 -0.90
C CYS A 66 -2.88 -4.49 -0.06
N THR A 67 -3.54 -3.36 0.23
CA THR A 67 -4.79 -3.34 1.01
C THR A 67 -5.93 -4.02 0.27
N VAL A 68 -6.07 -3.76 -1.03
CA VAL A 68 -7.08 -4.40 -1.90
C VAL A 68 -6.85 -5.89 -2.01
N SER A 69 -5.59 -6.29 -2.23
CA SER A 69 -5.24 -7.70 -2.35
C SER A 69 -5.52 -8.45 -1.05
N CYS A 70 -5.16 -7.88 0.11
CA CYS A 70 -5.47 -8.46 1.42
C CYS A 70 -6.98 -8.54 1.67
N LEU A 71 -7.73 -7.49 1.34
CA LEU A 71 -9.19 -7.47 1.47
C LEU A 71 -9.84 -8.58 0.65
N LEU A 72 -9.47 -8.70 -0.62
CA LEU A 72 -10.04 -9.70 -1.53
C LEU A 72 -9.59 -11.11 -1.20
N MET A 73 -8.37 -11.32 -0.70
CA MET A 73 -7.95 -12.62 -0.21
C MET A 73 -8.78 -13.07 1.01
N GLY A 74 -9.17 -12.15 1.90
CA GLY A 74 -10.01 -12.45 3.06
C GLY A 74 -11.51 -12.58 2.75
N LEU A 75 -12.05 -11.72 1.90
CA LEU A 75 -13.49 -11.56 1.66
C LEU A 75 -13.95 -11.90 0.24
N GLY A 76 -13.04 -12.30 -0.65
CA GLY A 76 -13.32 -12.47 -2.08
C GLY A 76 -14.43 -13.47 -2.41
N GLY A 77 -14.74 -14.41 -1.50
CA GLY A 77 -15.91 -15.28 -1.64
C GLY A 77 -17.23 -14.51 -1.63
N LEU A 78 -17.39 -13.51 -0.76
CA LEU A 78 -18.60 -12.69 -0.69
C LEU A 78 -18.76 -11.84 -1.96
N PHE A 79 -17.66 -11.24 -2.43
CA PHE A 79 -17.64 -10.49 -3.70
C PHE A 79 -18.00 -11.39 -4.89
N LYS A 80 -17.40 -12.59 -4.99
CA LYS A 80 -17.69 -13.56 -6.07
C LYS A 80 -19.15 -13.99 -6.12
N GLN A 81 -19.84 -14.01 -4.99
CA GLN A 81 -21.25 -14.38 -4.88
C GLN A 81 -22.21 -13.18 -4.99
N GLY A 82 -21.69 -11.97 -5.22
CA GLY A 82 -22.52 -10.76 -5.32
C GLY A 82 -23.24 -10.40 -4.03
N LEU A 83 -22.71 -10.80 -2.86
CA LEU A 83 -23.34 -10.58 -1.56
C LEU A 83 -22.94 -9.26 -0.88
N VAL A 84 -22.03 -8.51 -1.51
CA VAL A 84 -21.51 -7.25 -0.97
C VAL A 84 -22.22 -6.10 -1.65
N GLU A 85 -23.01 -5.35 -0.89
CA GLU A 85 -23.63 -4.11 -1.37
C GLU A 85 -22.63 -2.95 -1.38
N TRP A 86 -21.88 -2.78 -0.30
CA TRP A 86 -20.83 -1.80 -0.14
C TRP A 86 -19.84 -2.23 0.96
N THR A 87 -18.66 -1.60 1.00
CA THR A 87 -17.66 -1.80 2.06
C THR A 87 -17.04 -0.49 2.48
N THR A 88 -16.77 -0.34 3.77
CA THR A 88 -15.84 0.65 4.31
C THR A 88 -14.66 -0.07 4.95
N SER A 89 -13.46 0.49 4.82
CA SER A 89 -12.23 -0.14 5.34
C SER A 89 -11.42 0.88 6.13
N MET A 90 -11.17 0.56 7.40
CA MET A 90 -10.26 1.32 8.27
C MET A 90 -8.95 0.55 8.37
N THR A 91 -7.89 1.08 7.78
CA THR A 91 -6.63 0.35 7.61
C THR A 91 -5.59 0.68 8.68
N TYR A 92 -4.82 -0.33 9.09
CA TYR A 92 -3.67 -0.19 9.97
C TYR A 92 -2.43 -0.65 9.20
N GLN A 93 -1.94 0.23 8.33
CA GLN A 93 -0.89 -0.13 7.38
C GLN A 93 0.49 -0.08 8.04
N ALA A 94 1.31 -1.09 7.72
CA ALA A 94 2.67 -1.19 8.23
C ALA A 94 3.65 -0.29 7.45
N ALA A 95 4.72 0.15 8.13
CA ALA A 95 5.78 0.96 7.53
C ALA A 95 6.50 0.30 6.35
N SER A 96 6.38 -1.03 6.19
CA SER A 96 6.92 -1.74 5.03
C SER A 96 6.31 -1.28 3.71
N GLY A 97 5.12 -0.66 3.71
CA GLY A 97 4.53 -0.06 2.51
C GLY A 97 5.36 1.09 1.92
N GLY A 98 6.10 1.84 2.76
CA GLY A 98 7.07 2.84 2.32
C GLY A 98 8.46 2.26 1.99
N GLY A 99 8.66 0.96 2.21
CA GLY A 99 9.93 0.27 1.97
C GLY A 99 10.92 0.31 3.13
N ALA A 100 12.10 -0.27 2.90
CA ALA A 100 13.04 -0.61 3.97
C ALA A 100 13.60 0.60 4.76
N ARG A 101 13.66 1.79 4.16
CA ARG A 101 14.09 3.01 4.87
C ARG A 101 13.07 3.45 5.91
N HIS A 102 11.79 3.45 5.55
CA HIS A 102 10.68 3.76 6.47
C HIS A 102 10.62 2.78 7.64
N MET A 103 10.84 1.48 7.40
CA MET A 103 10.91 0.49 8.48
C MET A 103 12.06 0.76 9.46
N ARG A 104 13.24 1.14 8.94
CA ARG A 104 14.39 1.49 9.78
C ARG A 104 14.14 2.76 10.59
N GLU A 105 13.49 3.76 10.00
CA GLU A 105 13.09 4.99 10.70
C GLU A 105 12.17 4.69 11.89
N VAL A 106 11.14 3.85 11.71
CA VAL A 106 10.25 3.44 12.81
C VAL A 106 11.01 2.73 13.93
N LEU A 107 11.89 1.78 13.61
CA LEU A 107 12.70 1.11 14.63
C LEU A 107 13.65 2.07 15.34
N GLY A 108 14.22 3.03 14.60
CA GLY A 108 15.07 4.10 15.16
C GLY A 108 14.30 4.98 16.14
N GLN A 109 13.12 5.47 15.74
CA GLN A 109 12.24 6.25 16.59
C GLN A 109 11.84 5.49 17.87
N PHE A 110 11.43 4.21 17.79
CA PHE A 110 11.12 3.41 18.98
C PHE A 110 12.31 3.26 19.93
N ARG A 111 13.51 3.04 19.39
CA ARG A 111 14.75 2.98 20.19
C ARG A 111 14.97 4.30 20.92
N ASP A 112 14.85 5.42 20.22
CA ASP A 112 15.16 6.73 20.78
C ASP A 112 14.13 7.15 21.85
N LEU A 113 12.85 6.80 21.66
CA LEU A 113 11.82 6.94 22.69
C LEU A 113 12.09 6.04 23.91
N GLY A 114 12.47 4.79 23.70
CA GLY A 114 12.81 3.87 24.79
C GLY A 114 14.04 4.34 25.59
N ASN A 115 15.03 4.94 24.92
CA ASN A 115 16.21 5.51 25.56
C ASN A 115 15.86 6.71 26.46
N GLU A 116 14.93 7.57 26.04
CA GLU A 116 14.52 8.78 26.77
C GLU A 116 13.98 8.48 28.19
N VAL A 117 13.32 7.34 28.35
CA VAL A 117 12.67 6.92 29.61
C VAL A 117 13.29 5.67 30.22
N SER A 118 14.49 5.29 29.77
CA SER A 118 15.14 4.05 30.19
C SER A 118 15.40 3.98 31.70
N ALA A 119 15.73 5.11 32.34
CA ALA A 119 15.94 5.14 33.78
C ALA A 119 14.64 4.86 34.55
N GLU A 120 13.54 5.52 34.17
CA GLU A 120 12.23 5.33 34.79
C GLU A 120 11.67 3.93 34.52
N LEU A 121 11.88 3.36 33.34
CA LEU A 121 11.46 1.99 33.04
C LEU A 121 12.16 0.94 33.90
N ASN A 122 13.35 1.24 34.42
CA ASN A 122 14.10 0.37 35.32
C ASN A 122 13.79 0.62 36.80
N ASP A 123 12.99 1.64 37.13
CA ASP A 123 12.55 1.94 38.48
C ASP A 123 11.05 1.61 38.65
N PRO A 124 10.68 0.53 39.36
CA PRO A 124 9.28 0.16 39.55
C PRO A 124 8.48 1.18 40.38
N ALA A 125 9.15 2.12 41.07
CA ALA A 125 8.51 3.20 41.81
C ALA A 125 8.30 4.47 40.96
N ALA A 126 8.82 4.51 39.73
CA ALA A 126 8.71 5.69 38.86
C ALA A 126 7.25 6.00 38.52
N ALA A 127 6.93 7.30 38.50
CA ALA A 127 5.59 7.75 38.14
C ALA A 127 5.35 7.61 36.63
N ILE A 128 4.33 6.84 36.24
CA ILE A 128 3.99 6.62 34.82
C ILE A 128 3.67 7.92 34.07
N LEU A 129 3.15 8.94 34.75
CA LEU A 129 2.88 10.25 34.14
C LEU A 129 4.16 11.02 33.77
N GLU A 130 5.26 10.79 34.48
CA GLU A 130 6.56 11.37 34.09
C GLU A 130 7.13 10.67 32.86
N ILE A 131 6.95 9.36 32.74
CA ILE A 131 7.30 8.58 31.54
C ILE A 131 6.51 9.11 30.33
N ASP A 132 5.18 9.22 30.45
CA ASP A 132 4.32 9.75 29.39
C ASP A 132 4.72 11.17 28.97
N ARG A 133 4.94 12.06 29.95
CA ARG A 133 5.37 13.44 29.71
C ARG A 133 6.68 13.52 28.91
N LYS A 134 7.66 12.67 29.25
CA LYS A 134 8.95 12.61 28.56
C LYS A 134 8.83 12.07 27.14
N VAL A 135 8.08 10.99 26.95
CA VAL A 135 7.81 10.41 25.61
C VAL A 135 7.13 11.45 24.71
N LEU A 136 6.08 12.12 25.19
CA LEU A 136 5.38 13.16 24.45
C LEU A 136 6.29 14.37 24.14
N ALA A 137 7.12 14.79 25.10
CA ALA A 137 8.07 15.87 24.89
C ALA A 137 9.08 15.51 23.78
N LYS A 138 9.59 14.27 23.79
CA LYS A 138 10.53 13.77 22.77
C LYS A 138 9.89 13.65 21.40
N GLN A 139 8.66 13.14 21.31
CA GLN A 139 7.93 13.10 20.03
C GLN A 139 7.73 14.50 19.43
N ARG A 140 7.56 15.52 20.27
CA ARG A 140 7.31 16.91 19.85
C ARG A 140 8.56 17.78 19.74
N SER A 141 9.73 17.30 20.14
CA SER A 141 10.95 18.11 20.18
C SER A 141 11.54 18.38 18.79
N GLY A 142 11.16 17.59 17.78
CA GLY A 142 11.77 17.63 16.45
C GLY A 142 13.12 16.90 16.37
N GLU A 143 13.50 16.17 17.43
CA GLU A 143 14.78 15.44 17.48
C GLU A 143 14.69 14.01 16.94
N LEU A 144 13.47 13.47 16.79
CA LEU A 144 13.28 12.16 16.17
C LEU A 144 13.59 12.23 14.68
N ASP A 145 14.21 11.17 14.13
CA ASP A 145 14.37 11.04 12.68
C ASP A 145 13.00 10.88 12.02
N THR A 146 12.62 11.86 11.21
CA THR A 146 11.39 11.86 10.42
C THR A 146 11.68 12.07 8.93
N ALA A 147 12.90 11.73 8.47
CA ALA A 147 13.34 12.03 7.11
C ALA A 147 12.47 11.37 6.02
N GLN A 148 11.83 10.23 6.31
CA GLN A 148 10.95 9.51 5.40
C GLN A 148 9.48 9.88 5.62
N PHE A 149 8.97 9.82 6.86
CA PHE A 149 7.54 10.08 7.12
C PHE A 149 7.17 11.56 7.28
N GLY A 150 8.15 12.46 7.45
CA GLY A 150 7.95 13.88 7.72
C GLY A 150 7.48 14.19 9.15
N VAL A 151 6.85 13.23 9.82
CA VAL A 151 6.36 13.31 11.21
C VAL A 151 6.65 12.00 11.97
N PRO A 152 6.65 12.01 13.31
CA PRO A 152 6.82 10.80 14.10
C PRO A 152 5.71 9.77 13.85
N LEU A 153 6.09 8.52 13.65
CA LEU A 153 5.17 7.39 13.54
C LEU A 153 5.18 6.49 14.79
N SER A 154 6.35 6.32 15.43
CA SER A 154 6.46 5.47 16.62
C SER A 154 5.72 6.07 17.81
N GLY A 155 4.81 5.30 18.40
CA GLY A 155 3.90 5.78 19.43
C GLY A 155 2.86 6.79 18.93
N SER A 156 2.60 6.81 17.61
CA SER A 156 1.68 7.71 16.93
C SER A 156 0.97 7.00 15.77
N LEU A 157 0.29 7.76 14.91
CA LEU A 157 -0.27 7.31 13.63
C LEU A 157 -0.25 8.47 12.62
N ILE A 158 -0.31 8.13 11.33
CA ILE A 158 -0.43 9.10 10.23
C ILE A 158 -1.71 8.77 9.46
N PRO A 159 -2.77 9.59 9.54
CA PRO A 159 -4.08 9.29 8.96
C PRO A 159 -4.17 9.70 7.47
N TRP A 160 -3.04 9.67 6.74
CA TRP A 160 -2.98 10.02 5.32
C TRP A 160 -1.84 9.27 4.64
N ILE A 161 -2.12 8.56 3.56
CA ILE A 161 -1.14 7.77 2.81
C ILE A 161 -1.26 8.13 1.33
N ASP A 162 -0.12 8.42 0.70
CA ASP A 162 -0.02 8.82 -0.72
C ASP A 162 -0.63 10.23 -0.99
N SER A 163 -0.62 10.66 -2.26
CA SER A 163 -1.00 12.02 -2.67
C SER A 163 -2.46 12.35 -2.36
N ASP A 164 -2.74 13.59 -1.97
CA ASP A 164 -4.09 14.16 -1.92
C ASP A 164 -4.68 14.30 -3.34
N LEU A 165 -5.92 13.85 -3.52
CA LEU A 165 -6.66 13.98 -4.79
C LEU A 165 -7.50 15.26 -4.88
N GLY A 166 -7.54 16.09 -3.83
CA GLY A 166 -8.26 17.36 -3.77
C GLY A 166 -9.77 17.23 -3.57
N ASN A 167 -10.27 16.01 -3.37
CA ASN A 167 -11.69 15.70 -3.15
C ASN A 167 -11.97 15.13 -1.75
N GLY A 168 -11.00 15.23 -0.83
CA GLY A 168 -11.10 14.65 0.51
C GLY A 168 -10.71 13.17 0.60
N GLN A 169 -10.19 12.58 -0.48
CA GLN A 169 -9.59 11.24 -0.47
C GLN A 169 -8.09 11.34 -0.76
N SER A 170 -7.33 10.53 -0.04
CA SER A 170 -5.98 10.16 -0.42
C SER A 170 -6.00 9.20 -1.62
N ARG A 171 -4.91 9.15 -2.38
CA ARG A 171 -4.76 8.19 -3.48
C ARG A 171 -4.81 6.74 -2.99
N GLU A 172 -4.37 6.46 -1.77
CA GLU A 172 -4.45 5.10 -1.19
C GLU A 172 -5.88 4.65 -0.93
N GLU A 173 -6.76 5.54 -0.47
CA GLU A 173 -8.19 5.26 -0.32
C GLU A 173 -8.87 5.07 -1.67
N TRP A 174 -8.56 5.93 -2.65
CA TRP A 174 -9.12 5.83 -3.99
C TRP A 174 -8.79 4.50 -4.69
N LYS A 175 -7.55 4.00 -4.52
CA LYS A 175 -7.14 2.68 -5.07
C LYS A 175 -8.05 1.57 -4.56
N SER A 176 -8.58 1.68 -3.34
CA SER A 176 -9.44 0.64 -2.76
C SER A 176 -10.71 0.43 -3.58
N ASP A 177 -11.34 1.51 -4.04
CA ASP A 177 -12.52 1.44 -4.88
C ASP A 177 -12.17 1.08 -6.33
N ALA A 178 -11.24 1.82 -6.92
CA ALA A 178 -10.89 1.69 -8.34
C ALA A 178 -10.34 0.30 -8.69
N GLU A 179 -9.41 -0.22 -7.89
CA GLU A 179 -8.79 -1.52 -8.17
C GLU A 179 -9.74 -2.68 -7.86
N THR A 180 -10.50 -2.61 -6.75
CA THR A 180 -11.49 -3.64 -6.39
C THR A 180 -12.48 -3.86 -7.53
N ASN A 181 -13.03 -2.79 -8.10
CA ASN A 181 -13.96 -2.91 -9.22
C ASN A 181 -13.26 -3.45 -10.48
N LYS A 182 -12.05 -2.99 -10.79
CA LYS A 182 -11.30 -3.45 -11.98
C LYS A 182 -11.01 -4.95 -11.97
N PHE A 183 -10.82 -5.58 -10.81
CA PHE A 183 -10.66 -7.04 -10.71
C PHE A 183 -11.81 -7.83 -11.35
N TRP A 184 -13.01 -7.25 -11.42
CA TRP A 184 -14.24 -7.92 -11.88
C TRP A 184 -14.71 -7.48 -13.27
N VAL A 185 -14.17 -6.40 -13.85
CA VAL A 185 -14.70 -5.76 -15.08
C VAL A 185 -14.83 -6.72 -16.26
N LEU A 186 -14.02 -7.78 -16.35
CA LEU A 186 -14.15 -8.80 -17.39
C LEU A 186 -15.21 -9.90 -17.11
N ARG A 187 -16.04 -9.76 -16.07
CA ARG A 187 -17.24 -10.61 -15.84
C ARG A 187 -18.55 -9.94 -16.28
N ALA A 188 -18.59 -8.61 -16.38
CA ALA A 188 -19.79 -7.86 -16.74
C ALA A 188 -20.22 -8.00 -18.21
N ILE A 189 -19.42 -8.65 -19.06
CA ILE A 189 -19.71 -8.88 -20.49
C ILE A 189 -20.46 -10.22 -20.71
N THR A 190 -20.71 -11.00 -19.65
CA THR A 190 -21.39 -12.31 -19.73
C THR A 190 -22.39 -12.49 -18.59
N VAL A 191 -23.48 -11.71 -18.61
CA VAL A 191 -24.78 -12.10 -18.04
C VAL A 191 -25.88 -11.68 -19.01
#